data_AF-U6D396-F1
#
_entry.id   AF-U6D396-F1
#
_cell.length_a   1.000
_cell.length_b   1.000
_cell.length_c   1.000
_cell.angle_alpha   90.00
_cell.angle_beta   90.00
_cell.angle_gamma   90.00
#
_symmetry.space_group_name_H-M   'P 1'
#
loop_
_entity.id
_entity.type
_entity.pdbx_description
1 polymer ?
#
loop_
_entity_poly.entity_id
_entity_poly.type
_entity_poly.pdbx_seq_one_letter_code
_entity_poly.pdbx_strand_id
1 'polypeptide(L)'
;MSVSGLKAELKFLASIFDKNHERFRIVSWKLDELHCQFLLPPPPLPGSPHSPSPPLTLHCNITESYPSSSPIWFVDSDDPNLTSVLERLEDTKNNNS
;
A
#
# COMPACT_ATOMS: atom_id res chain seq x y z
N MET A 1 15.53 -3.96 -15.21
CA MET A 1 14.37 -4.86 -15.08
C MET A 1 13.36 -4.50 -16.16
N SER A 2 12.83 -5.49 -16.87
CA SER A 2 11.83 -5.29 -17.92
C SER A 2 10.45 -5.05 -17.29
N VAL A 3 9.66 -4.12 -17.83
CA VAL A 3 8.26 -3.82 -17.46
C VAL A 3 7.35 -5.06 -17.32
N SER A 4 7.75 -6.17 -17.95
CA SER A 4 7.14 -7.49 -17.82
C SER A 4 7.16 -8.06 -16.39
N GLY A 5 8.19 -7.73 -15.59
CA GLY A 5 8.33 -8.18 -14.21
C GLY A 5 7.31 -7.52 -13.28
N LEU A 6 7.15 -6.20 -13.40
CA LEU A 6 6.23 -5.43 -12.57
C LEU A 6 4.78 -5.93 -12.69
N LYS A 7 4.31 -6.22 -13.91
CA LYS A 7 2.96 -6.76 -14.11
C LYS A 7 2.78 -8.11 -13.40
N ALA A 8 3.79 -8.97 -13.44
CA ALA A 8 3.75 -10.26 -12.76
C ALA A 8 3.75 -10.08 -11.24
N GLU A 9 4.54 -9.15 -10.72
CA GLU A 9 4.58 -8.80 -9.30
C GLU A 9 3.25 -8.22 -8.81
N LEU A 10 2.64 -7.28 -9.53
CA LEU A 10 1.34 -6.71 -9.18
C LEU A 10 0.24 -7.79 -9.18
N LYS A 11 0.26 -8.69 -10.17
CA LYS A 11 -0.66 -9.82 -10.23
C LYS A 11 -0.45 -10.78 -9.06
N PHE A 12 0.80 -11.04 -8.68
CA PHE A 12 1.14 -11.88 -7.54
C PHE A 12 0.69 -11.24 -6.22
N LEU A 13 0.97 -9.95 -6.03
CA LEU A 13 0.50 -9.18 -4.89
C LEU A 13 -1.02 -9.23 -4.78
N ALA A 14 -1.75 -8.98 -5.87
CA ALA A 14 -3.21 -9.07 -5.88
C ALA A 14 -3.72 -10.47 -5.53
N SER A 15 -2.98 -11.52 -5.91
CA SER A 15 -3.32 -12.90 -5.57
C SER A 15 -3.08 -13.25 -4.10
N ILE A 16 -2.15 -12.58 -3.42
CA ILE A 16 -1.89 -12.77 -1.98
C ILE A 16 -2.82 -11.87 -1.15
N PHE A 17 -2.92 -10.61 -1.56
CA PHE A 17 -3.58 -9.52 -0.84
C PHE A 17 -4.89 -9.15 -1.54
N ASP A 18 -5.75 -10.14 -1.70
CA ASP A 18 -7.03 -9.95 -2.37
C ASP A 18 -7.99 -9.09 -1.52
N LYS A 19 -9.15 -8.72 -2.07
CA LYS A 19 -10.13 -7.82 -1.42
C LYS A 19 -10.72 -8.37 -0.12
N ASN A 20 -10.49 -9.65 0.18
CA ASN A 20 -10.97 -10.29 1.41
C ASN A 20 -9.87 -10.42 2.48
N HIS A 21 -8.67 -9.91 2.23
CA HIS A 21 -7.60 -10.01 3.21
C HIS A 21 -7.98 -9.29 4.52
N GLU A 22 -7.63 -9.87 5.65
CA GLU A 22 -7.96 -9.38 7.00
C GLU A 22 -7.29 -8.04 7.38
N ARG A 23 -6.28 -7.59 6.62
CA ARG A 23 -5.39 -6.48 7.00
C ARG A 23 -4.95 -5.64 5.82
N PHE A 24 -4.53 -6.23 4.69
CA PHE A 24 -4.08 -5.46 3.54
C PHE A 24 -4.77 -5.96 2.27
N ARG A 25 -5.61 -5.12 1.68
CA ARG A 25 -6.46 -5.44 0.54
C ARG A 25 -6.03 -4.62 -0.66
N ILE A 26 -5.72 -5.26 -1.77
CA ILE A 26 -5.52 -4.56 -3.03
C ILE A 26 -6.89 -4.30 -3.65
N VAL A 27 -7.28 -3.03 -3.69
CA VAL A 27 -8.57 -2.59 -4.24
C VAL A 27 -8.51 -2.61 -5.77
N SER A 28 -7.39 -2.09 -6.31
CA SER A 28 -7.13 -1.99 -7.74
C SER A 28 -5.62 -1.90 -7.97
N TRP A 29 -5.15 -2.40 -9.11
CA TRP A 29 -3.76 -2.24 -9.53
C TRP A 29 -3.68 -2.07 -11.04
N LYS A 30 -2.70 -1.29 -11.48
CA LYS A 30 -2.32 -1.01 -12.87
C LYS A 30 -0.80 -0.91 -12.93
N LEU A 31 -0.26 -0.82 -14.14
CA LEU A 31 1.20 -0.69 -14.32
C LEU A 31 1.76 0.62 -13.74
N ASP A 32 0.95 1.67 -13.69
CA ASP A 32 1.37 3.02 -13.27
C ASP A 32 0.80 3.39 -11.89
N GLU A 33 -0.16 2.63 -11.37
CA GLU A 33 -0.80 2.92 -10.08
C GLU A 33 -1.19 1.64 -9.33
N LEU A 34 -1.06 1.63 -8.02
CA LEU A 34 -1.51 0.57 -7.14
C LEU A 34 -2.34 1.18 -6.02
N HIS A 35 -3.57 0.70 -5.86
CA HIS A 35 -4.50 1.16 -4.86
C HIS A 35 -4.79 0.04 -3.86
N CYS A 36 -4.43 0.29 -2.61
CA CYS A 36 -4.52 -0.69 -1.54
C CYS A 36 -5.16 -0.08 -0.30
N GLN A 37 -5.75 -0.94 0.53
CA GLN A 37 -6.46 -0.57 1.73
C GLN A 37 -5.95 -1.38 2.91
N PHE A 38 -5.54 -0.70 3.97
CA PHE A 38 -5.13 -1.31 5.22
C PHE A 38 -6.28 -1.27 6.23
N LEU A 39 -6.71 -2.44 6.73
CA LEU A 39 -7.68 -2.53 7.81
C LEU A 39 -6.95 -2.32 9.12
N LEU A 40 -7.20 -1.17 9.73
CA LEU A 40 -6.72 -0.89 11.08
C LEU A 40 -7.58 -1.68 12.08
N PRO A 41 -6.96 -2.38 13.05
CA PRO A 41 -7.70 -3.08 14.07
C PRO A 41 -8.58 -2.09 14.85
N PRO A 42 -9.77 -2.52 15.31
CA PRO A 42 -10.64 -1.66 16.09
C PRO A 42 -9.91 -1.19 17.37
N PRO A 43 -10.13 0.06 17.81
CA PRO A 43 -9.52 0.54 19.02
C PRO A 43 -9.94 -0.33 20.22
N PRO A 44 -9.05 -0.60 21.18
CA PRO A 44 -9.27 -1.56 22.27
C PRO A 44 -10.26 -1.07 23.34
N LEU A 45 -11.06 -0.03 23.08
CA LEU A 45 -11.91 0.62 24.07
C LEU A 45 -13.24 -0.15 24.24
N PRO A 46 -13.48 -0.81 25.40
CA PRO A 46 -14.73 -1.48 25.67
C PRO A 46 -15.80 -0.44 26.02
N GLY A 47 -16.74 -0.18 25.10
CA GLY A 47 -17.93 0.64 25.37
C GLY A 47 -18.15 1.83 24.44
N SER A 48 -17.24 2.09 23.49
CA SER A 48 -17.53 3.04 22.42
C SER A 48 -18.33 2.34 21.32
N PRO A 49 -19.54 2.79 20.95
CA PRO A 49 -20.28 2.31 19.77
C PRO A 49 -19.62 2.77 18.46
N HIS A 50 -18.29 2.85 18.44
CA HIS A 50 -17.53 3.49 17.39
C HIS A 50 -17.57 2.62 16.15
N SER A 51 -18.14 3.20 15.11
CA SER A 51 -18.09 2.76 13.71
C SER A 51 -16.74 2.07 13.42
N PRO A 52 -16.71 0.97 12.64
CA PRO A 52 -15.46 0.36 12.21
C PRO A 52 -14.52 1.46 11.70
N SER A 53 -13.28 1.48 12.19
CA SER A 53 -12.25 2.39 11.73
C SER A 53 -12.21 2.31 10.20
N PRO A 54 -12.33 3.45 9.48
CA PRO A 54 -12.31 3.42 8.04
C PRO A 54 -10.99 2.77 7.58
N PRO A 55 -11.04 1.90 6.55
CA PRO A 55 -9.83 1.31 6.03
C PRO A 55 -8.92 2.40 5.49
N LEU A 56 -7.66 2.34 5.88
CA LEU A 56 -6.64 3.26 5.45
C LEU A 56 -6.39 3.08 3.95
N THR A 57 -6.62 4.10 3.16
CA THR A 57 -6.42 4.00 1.71
C THR A 57 -5.02 4.49 1.34
N LEU A 58 -4.28 3.64 0.63
CA LEU A 58 -2.90 3.85 0.18
C LEU A 58 -2.89 3.86 -1.35
N HIS A 59 -2.39 4.96 -1.91
CA HIS A 59 -2.16 5.12 -3.33
C HIS A 59 -0.67 5.05 -3.62
N CYS A 60 -0.29 4.23 -4.57
CA CYS A 60 1.08 4.11 -5.02
C CYS A 60 1.10 4.47 -6.51
N ASN A 61 1.95 5.40 -6.91
CA ASN A 61 2.14 5.78 -8.30
C ASN A 61 3.52 5.31 -8.78
N ILE A 62 3.52 4.43 -9.77
CA ILE A 62 4.69 3.76 -10.30
C ILE A 62 5.11 4.51 -11.55
N THR A 63 6.24 5.21 -11.46
CA THR A 63 6.75 5.97 -12.61
C THR A 63 7.37 5.05 -13.66
N GLU A 64 7.47 5.52 -14.91
CA GLU A 64 8.13 4.79 -16.00
C GLU A 64 9.62 4.47 -15.73
N SER A 65 10.24 5.18 -14.77
CA SER A 65 11.59 4.88 -14.31
C SER A 65 11.66 3.70 -13.36
N TYR A 66 10.55 3.06 -13.00
CA TYR A 66 10.55 1.86 -12.18
C TYR A 66 11.27 0.69 -12.89
N PRO A 67 12.11 -0.10 -12.19
CA PRO A 67 12.44 -0.02 -10.76
C PRO A 67 13.67 0.83 -10.42
N SER A 68 14.23 1.59 -11.38
CA SER A 68 15.35 2.50 -11.12
C SER A 68 14.98 3.61 -10.13
N SER A 69 13.73 4.06 -10.16
CA SER A 69 13.13 4.96 -9.16
C SER A 69 12.08 4.22 -8.34
N SER A 70 12.05 4.48 -7.03
CA SER A 70 10.99 4.02 -6.14
C SER A 70 9.63 4.56 -6.59
N PRO A 71 8.55 3.80 -6.39
CA PRO A 71 7.21 4.33 -6.60
C PRO A 71 6.87 5.34 -5.50
N ILE A 72 6.01 6.29 -5.84
CA ILE A 72 5.60 7.38 -4.96
C ILE A 72 4.39 6.91 -4.17
N TRP A 73 4.43 7.01 -2.85
CA TRP A 73 3.34 6.56 -1.99
C TRP A 73 2.56 7.74 -1.41
N PHE A 74 1.25 7.58 -1.37
CA PHE A 74 0.28 8.53 -0.85
C PHE A 74 -0.65 7.81 0.12
N VAL A 75 -0.99 8.47 1.22
CA VAL A 75 -1.95 7.96 2.19
C VAL A 75 -3.10 8.94 2.30
N ASP A 76 -4.32 8.43 2.22
CA ASP A 76 -5.54 9.19 2.48
C ASP A 76 -5.87 9.14 3.99
N SER A 77 -4.94 9.62 4.81
CA SER A 77 -5.14 9.79 6.26
C SER A 77 -4.23 10.86 6.81
N ASP A 78 -4.74 11.60 7.78
CA ASP A 78 -4.04 12.68 8.48
C ASP A 78 -3.06 12.16 9.55
N ASP A 79 -2.87 10.84 9.66
CA ASP A 79 -2.06 10.24 10.71
C ASP A 79 -0.55 10.44 10.42
N PRO A 80 0.17 11.22 11.24
CA PRO A 80 1.57 11.56 10.98
C PRO A 80 2.50 10.35 11.06
N ASN A 81 2.10 9.30 11.80
CA ASN A 81 2.89 8.07 11.87
C ASN A 81 2.87 7.32 10.54
N LEU A 82 1.77 7.37 9.80
CA LEU A 82 1.66 6.76 8.47
C LEU A 82 2.48 7.51 7.43
N THR A 83 2.49 8.84 7.46
CA THR A 83 3.38 9.65 6.61
C THR A 83 4.83 9.24 6.79
N SER A 84 5.28 9.06 8.05
CA SER A 84 6.65 8.63 8.33
C SER A 84 6.96 7.20 7.85
N VAL A 85 5.98 6.28 7.87
CA VAL A 85 6.13 4.94 7.29
C VAL A 85 6.22 5.01 5.76
N LEU A 86 5.43 5.87 5.11
CA LEU A 86 5.48 6.05 3.66
C LEU A 86 6.82 6.60 3.19
N GLU A 87 7.36 7.62 3.86
CA GLU A 87 8.67 8.18 3.52
C GLU A 87 9.76 7.09 3.58
N ARG A 88 9.67 6.15 4.54
CA ARG A 88 10.59 5.00 4.63
C ARG A 88 10.39 3.98 3.50
N LEU A 89 9.15 3.80 3.02
CA LEU A 89 8.86 2.93 1.88
C LEU A 89 9.45 3.50 0.58
N GLU A 90 9.39 4.82 0.40
CA GLU A 90 10.02 5.51 -0.74
C GLU A 90 11.56 5.39 -0.70
N ASP A 91 12.15 5.43 0.49
CA ASP A 91 13.60 5.29 0.71
C ASP A 91 14.13 3.84 0.59
N THR A 92 13.28 2.84 0.33
CA THR A 92 13.73 1.43 0.22
C THR A 92 14.58 1.14 -1.04
N LYS A 93 15.06 2.19 -1.72
CA LYS A 93 16.07 2.09 -2.76
C LYS A 93 17.38 1.56 -2.16
N ASN A 94 17.62 0.27 -2.39
CA ASN A 94 18.92 -0.40 -2.34
C ASN A 94 19.40 -0.89 -0.95
N ASN A 95 18.86 -2.04 -0.51
CA ASN A 95 19.57 -2.96 0.39
C ASN A 95 19.50 -4.39 -0.16
N ASN A 96 20.05 -4.59 -1.36
CA ASN A 96 20.47 -5.90 -1.84
C ASN A 96 21.97 -5.79 -2.17
N SER A 97 22.81 -6.00 -1.16
CA SER A 97 24.20 -6.45 -1.36
C SER A 97 24.26 -7.95 -1.15
#